data_AF-A0A7W1CXE7-F1
#
_entry.id   AF-A0A7W1CXE7-F1
#
_cell.length_a   1.000
_cell.length_b   1.000
_cell.length_c   1.000
_cell.angle_alpha   90.00
_cell.angle_beta   90.00
_cell.angle_gamma   90.00
#
_symmetry.space_group_name_H-M   'P 1'
#
loop_
_entity.id
_entity.type
_entity.pdbx_description
1 polymer ?
#
loop_
_entity_poly.entity_id
_entity_poly.type
_entity_poly.pdbx_seq_one_letter_code
_entity_poly.pdbx_strand_id
1 'polypeptide(L)'
;MEETNIEELLQAYATGDVSEDEAERVERALSESPRLREELARYERLFVLLMATAQEEVRAPRDLRARVVWRIALTAYLNSAAELAGGLLGAYGQALIYYLRLA
;
A
#
# COMPACT_ATOMS: atom_id res chain seq x y z
N MET A 1 20.90 8.40 -10.97
CA MET A 1 20.00 9.49 -10.56
C MET A 1 18.96 9.56 -11.63
N GLU A 2 17.76 9.08 -11.34
CA GLU A 2 16.63 9.10 -12.26
C GLU A 2 16.30 10.58 -12.50
N GLU A 3 16.32 11.02 -13.76
CA GLU A 3 16.05 12.41 -14.12
C GLU A 3 14.54 12.62 -14.06
N THR A 4 14.01 12.79 -12.85
CA THR A 4 12.57 12.98 -12.62
C THR A 4 12.11 14.21 -13.40
N ASN A 5 11.09 14.02 -14.23
CA ASN A 5 10.55 15.08 -15.08
C ASN A 5 9.93 16.18 -14.21
N ILE A 6 10.15 17.45 -14.56
CA ILE A 6 9.57 18.61 -13.86
C ILE A 6 8.03 18.52 -13.80
N GLU A 7 7.38 17.99 -14.83
CA GLU A 7 5.92 17.80 -14.84
C GLU A 7 5.47 16.79 -13.76
N GLU A 8 6.25 15.74 -13.51
CA GLU A 8 5.98 14.74 -12.46
C GLU A 8 6.26 15.32 -11.07
N LEU A 9 7.33 16.10 -10.94
CA LEU A 9 7.67 16.79 -9.69
C LEU A 9 6.64 17.87 -9.31
N LEU A 10 5.90 18.41 -10.27
CA LEU A 10 4.92 19.47 -10.03
C LEU A 10 3.80 19.02 -9.08
N GLN A 11 3.37 17.76 -9.21
CA GLN A 11 2.35 17.19 -8.33
C GLN A 11 2.88 17.02 -6.90
N ALA A 12 4.09 16.46 -6.76
CA ALA A 12 4.73 16.28 -5.46
C ALA A 12 4.98 17.63 -4.77
N TYR A 13 5.42 18.63 -5.54
CA TYR A 13 5.60 20.01 -5.09
C TYR A 13 4.28 20.62 -4.58
N ALA A 14 3.17 20.42 -5.29
CA ALA A 14 1.85 20.91 -4.86
C ALA A 14 1.39 20.31 -3.52
N THR A 15 1.84 19.09 -3.20
CA THR A 15 1.54 18.42 -1.92
C THR A 15 2.59 18.65 -0.83
N GLY A 16 3.70 19.35 -1.14
CA GLY A 16 4.82 19.56 -0.23
C GLY A 16 5.68 18.32 0.01
N ASP A 17 5.59 17.30 -0.85
CA ASP A 17 6.30 16.02 -0.75
C ASP A 17 7.53 16.01 -1.67
N VAL A 18 8.37 17.04 -1.53
CA VAL A 18 9.59 17.23 -2.31
C VAL A 18 10.74 17.64 -1.41
N SER A 19 11.95 17.23 -1.77
CA SER A 19 13.17 17.75 -1.13
C SER A 19 13.41 19.22 -1.50
N GLU A 20 14.26 19.91 -0.73
CA GLU A 20 14.63 21.30 -1.00
C GLU A 20 15.30 21.47 -2.38
N ASP A 21 16.15 20.52 -2.77
CA ASP A 21 16.81 20.50 -4.09
C ASP A 21 15.81 20.31 -5.24
N GLU A 22 14.74 19.52 -5.03
CA GLU A 22 13.65 19.36 -5.99
C GLU A 22 12.78 20.61 -6.09
N ALA A 23 12.49 21.24 -4.95
CA ALA A 23 11.73 22.47 -4.88
C ALA A 23 12.42 23.60 -5.67
N GLU A 24 13.72 23.79 -5.48
CA GLU A 24 14.48 24.82 -6.20
C GLU A 24 14.45 24.60 -7.72
N ARG A 25 14.53 23.33 -8.16
CA ARG A 25 14.43 22.99 -9.59
C ARG A 25 13.05 23.31 -10.17
N VAL A 26 11.99 22.99 -9.42
CA VAL A 26 10.60 23.29 -9.83
C VAL A 26 10.37 24.80 -9.86
N GLU A 27 10.83 25.55 -8.86
CA GLU A 27 10.69 27.01 -8.80
C GLU A 27 11.38 27.71 -9.97
N ARG A 28 12.59 27.25 -10.33
CA ARG A 28 13.29 27.76 -11.52
C ARG A 28 12.47 27.52 -12.78
N ALA A 29 11.96 26.31 -12.98
CA ALA A 29 11.13 25.98 -14.14
C ALA A 29 9.80 26.75 -14.18
N LEU A 30 9.16 26.98 -13.02
CA LEU A 30 7.94 27.80 -12.90
C LEU A 30 8.18 29.26 -13.27
N SER A 31 9.37 29.79 -12.95
CA SER A 31 9.74 31.16 -13.29
C SER A 31 9.87 31.37 -14.81
N GLU A 32 10.29 30.32 -15.52
CA GLU A 32 10.55 30.35 -16.96
C GLU A 32 9.32 30.00 -17.81
N SER A 33 8.32 29.29 -17.25
CA SER A 33 7.17 28.79 -17.99
C SER A 33 5.82 29.23 -17.40
N PRO A 34 5.04 30.09 -18.08
CA PRO A 34 3.68 30.40 -17.65
C PRO A 34 2.76 29.17 -17.67
N ARG A 35 2.99 28.22 -18.59
CA ARG A 35 2.23 26.97 -18.69
C ARG A 35 2.35 26.13 -17.41
N LEU A 36 3.57 25.98 -16.88
CA LEU A 36 3.79 25.19 -15.66
C LEU A 36 3.12 25.85 -14.44
N ARG A 37 3.06 27.18 -14.39
CA ARG A 37 2.32 27.90 -13.33
C ARG A 37 0.81 27.66 -13.40
N GLU A 38 0.23 27.64 -14.59
CA GLU A 38 -1.18 27.29 -14.77
C GLU A 38 -1.47 25.84 -14.37
N GLU A 39 -0.54 24.94 -14.66
CA GLU A 39 -0.66 23.54 -14.31
C GLU A 39 -0.55 23.31 -12.80
N LEU A 40 0.41 23.97 -12.13
CA LEU A 40 0.52 23.96 -10.68
C LEU A 40 -0.77 24.47 -10.02
N ALA A 41 -1.30 25.60 -10.49
CA ALA A 41 -2.55 26.15 -9.99
C ALA A 41 -3.75 25.19 -10.18
N ARG A 42 -3.70 24.32 -11.20
CA ARG A 42 -4.71 23.27 -11.39
C ARG A 42 -4.56 22.15 -10.36
N TYR A 43 -3.33 21.70 -10.09
CA TYR A 43 -3.06 20.71 -9.06
C TYR A 43 -3.43 21.20 -7.67
N GLU A 44 -3.10 22.45 -7.33
CA GLU A 44 -3.49 23.06 -6.05
C GLU A 44 -5.01 23.09 -5.87
N ARG A 45 -5.76 23.49 -6.90
CA ARG A 45 -7.24 23.46 -6.86
C ARG A 45 -7.79 22.05 -6.64
N LEU A 46 -7.23 21.07 -7.34
CA LEU A 46 -7.64 19.67 -7.18
C LEU A 46 -7.35 19.17 -5.76
N PHE A 47 -6.18 19.52 -5.21
CA PHE A 47 -5.80 19.15 -3.85
C PHE A 47 -6.72 19.80 -2.81
N VAL A 48 -7.07 21.07 -2.98
CA VAL A 48 -8.05 21.76 -2.11
C VAL A 48 -9.41 21.06 -2.15
N LEU A 49 -9.88 20.67 -3.34
CA LEU A 49 -11.14 19.92 -3.48
C LEU A 49 -11.07 18.56 -2.80
N LEU A 50 -9.96 17.84 -2.94
CA LEU A 50 -9.73 16.56 -2.28
C LEU A 50 -9.68 16.70 -0.76
N MET A 51 -9.06 17.75 -0.25
CA MET A 51 -9.03 18.03 1.19
C MET A 51 -10.40 18.43 1.73
N ALA A 52 -11.21 19.12 0.93
CA ALA A 52 -12.59 19.44 1.29
C ALA A 52 -13.47 18.17 1.37
N THR A 53 -13.29 17.21 0.46
CA THR A 53 -14.00 15.91 0.51
C THR A 53 -13.44 14.98 1.57
N ALA A 54 -12.13 15.03 1.87
CA ALA A 54 -11.53 14.21 2.92
C ALA A 54 -12.03 14.58 4.33
N GLN A 55 -12.55 15.79 4.53
CA GLN A 55 -13.22 16.19 5.76
C GLN A 55 -14.63 15.60 5.91
N GLU A 56 -15.19 15.02 4.84
CA GLU A 56 -16.40 14.22 4.95
C GLU A 56 -16.07 12.94 5.72
N GLU A 57 -16.64 12.77 6.92
CA GLU A 57 -16.39 11.60 7.77
C GLU A 57 -16.61 10.31 6.97
N VAL A 58 -15.52 9.65 6.58
CA VAL A 58 -15.56 8.33 5.95
C VAL A 58 -16.05 7.34 7.02
N ARG A 59 -17.37 7.18 7.10
CA ARG A 59 -17.98 6.22 8.02
C ARG A 59 -17.60 4.82 7.59
N ALA A 60 -16.72 4.19 8.35
CA ALA A 60 -16.41 2.79 8.18
C ALA A 60 -17.72 1.97 8.17
N PRO A 61 -17.89 1.02 7.24
CA PRO A 61 -19.04 0.13 7.25
C PRO A 61 -19.15 -0.56 8.61
N ARG A 62 -20.37 -0.60 9.17
CA ARG A 62 -20.62 -1.11 10.54
C ARG A 62 -20.03 -2.50 10.78
N ASP A 63 -19.97 -3.32 9.73
CA ASP A 63 -19.51 -4.72 9.78
C ASP A 63 -18.02 -4.91 9.43
N LEU A 64 -17.26 -3.82 9.21
CA LEU A 64 -15.84 -3.92 8.83
C LEU A 64 -15.04 -4.69 9.88
N ARG A 65 -15.26 -4.38 11.16
CA ARG A 65 -14.57 -5.06 12.28
C ARG A 65 -14.91 -6.55 12.30
N ALA A 66 -16.19 -6.90 12.14
CA ALA A 66 -16.63 -8.30 12.13
C ALA A 66 -15.99 -9.09 10.98
N ARG A 67 -15.95 -8.51 9.76
CA ARG A 67 -15.32 -9.14 8.60
C ARG A 67 -13.81 -9.33 8.78
N VAL A 68 -13.12 -8.34 9.35
CA VAL A 68 -11.68 -8.44 9.61
C VAL A 68 -11.38 -9.51 10.66
N VAL A 69 -12.11 -9.53 11.78
CA VAL A 69 -11.97 -10.55 12.83
C VAL A 69 -12.21 -11.95 12.26
N TRP A 70 -13.28 -12.12 11.47
CA TRP A 70 -13.60 -13.41 10.88
C TRP A 70 -12.50 -13.88 9.91
N ARG A 71 -11.95 -12.96 9.10
CA ARG A 71 -10.86 -13.28 8.18
C ARG A 71 -9.59 -13.69 8.93
N ILE A 72 -9.22 -12.96 9.98
CA ILE A 72 -8.06 -13.30 10.80
C ILE A 72 -8.25 -14.67 11.48
N ALA A 73 -9.43 -14.92 12.04
CA ALA A 73 -9.75 -16.19 12.70
C ALA A 73 -9.67 -17.37 11.72
N LEU A 74 -10.18 -17.22 10.50
CA LEU A 74 -10.13 -18.26 9.48
C LEU A 74 -8.68 -18.55 9.06
N THR A 75 -7.87 -17.52 8.82
CA THR A 75 -6.46 -17.69 8.45
C THR A 75 -5.66 -18.37 9.57
N ALA A 76 -5.88 -17.96 10.82
CA ALA A 76 -5.24 -18.60 11.97
C ALA A 76 -5.64 -20.07 12.10
N TYR A 77 -6.93 -20.39 11.97
CA TYR A 77 -7.44 -21.75 12.03
C TYR A 77 -6.85 -22.64 10.92
N LEU A 78 -6.80 -22.15 9.68
CA LEU A 78 -6.24 -22.91 8.55
C LEU A 78 -4.76 -23.20 8.74
N ASN A 79 -3.98 -22.23 9.23
CA ASN A 79 -2.57 -22.45 9.54
C ASN A 79 -2.38 -23.52 10.61
N SER A 80 -3.15 -23.45 11.71
CA SER A 80 -3.09 -24.47 12.76
C SER A 80 -3.55 -25.85 12.25
N ALA A 81 -4.58 -25.91 11.41
CA ALA A 81 -5.04 -27.16 10.81
C ALA A 81 -3.98 -27.78 9.88
N ALA A 82 -3.27 -26.96 9.10
CA ALA A 82 -2.19 -27.41 8.24
C ALA A 82 -1.00 -27.96 9.04
N GLU A 83 -0.65 -27.31 10.15
CA GLU A 83 0.42 -27.77 11.04
C GLU A 83 0.09 -29.13 11.66
N LEU A 84 -1.14 -29.30 12.14
CA LEU A 84 -1.62 -30.58 12.68
C LEU A 84 -1.67 -31.67 11.62
N ALA A 85 -2.19 -31.37 10.42
CA ALA A 85 -2.23 -32.32 9.32
C ALA A 85 -0.81 -32.73 8.87
N GLY A 86 0.12 -31.78 8.80
CA GLY A 86 1.53 -32.03 8.49
C GLY A 86 2.20 -32.92 9.53
N GLY A 87 1.97 -32.65 10.82
CA GLY A 87 2.48 -33.49 11.92
C GLY A 87 1.91 -34.92 11.86
N LEU A 88 0.61 -35.06 11.57
CA LEU A 88 -0.04 -36.36 11.46
C LEU A 88 0.51 -37.16 10.27
N LEU A 89 0.55 -36.55 9.08
CA LEU A 89 1.07 -37.18 7.87
C LEU A 89 2.56 -37.54 8.00
N GLY A 90 3.36 -36.70 8.66
CA GLY A 90 4.75 -36.99 8.97
C GLY A 90 4.91 -38.21 9.87
N ALA A 91 4.12 -38.30 10.95
CA ALA A 91 4.15 -39.43 11.87
C ALA A 91 3.73 -40.76 11.19
N TYR A 92 2.65 -40.74 10.41
CA TYR A 92 2.20 -41.91 9.65
C TYR A 92 3.17 -42.31 8.53
N GLY A 93 3.73 -41.33 7.81
CA GLY A 93 4.74 -41.58 6.77
C GLY A 93 6.01 -42.21 7.36
N GLN A 94 6.45 -41.73 8.52
CA GLN A 94 7.61 -42.28 9.21
C GLN A 94 7.35 -43.70 9.73
N ALA A 95 6.15 -43.97 10.27
CA ALA A 95 5.76 -45.32 10.67
C ALA A 95 5.70 -46.30 9.48
N LEU A 96 5.19 -45.84 8.32
CA LEU A 96 5.15 -46.63 7.09
C LEU A 96 6.55 -46.97 6.58
N ILE A 97 7.45 -45.98 6.55
CA ILE A 97 8.86 -46.20 6.17
C ILE A 97 9.52 -47.19 7.13
N TYR A 98 9.25 -47.07 8.44
CA TYR A 98 9.79 -47.98 9.43
C TYR A 98 9.30 -49.42 9.22
N TYR A 99 8.01 -49.59 8.94
CA TYR A 99 7.41 -50.89 8.64
C TYR A 99 7.99 -51.51 7.37
N LEU A 100 8.15 -50.72 6.30
CA LEU A 100 8.72 -51.19 5.03
C LEU A 100 10.22 -51.47 5.08
N ARG A 101 10.96 -50.86 6.01
CA ARG A 101 12.40 -51.11 6.22
C ARG A 101 12.67 -52.31 7.14
N LEU A 102 11.67 -52.75 7.90
CA LEU A 102 11.72 -53.91 8.78
C LEU A 102 11.16 -55.18 8.12
N ALA A 103 10.54 -55.06 6.95
CA ALA A 103 10.17 -56.16 6.05
C ALA A 103 11.31 -56.47 5.07
#